data_AF-A0A848YH59-F1
#
_entry.id   AF-A0A848YH59-F1
#
_cell.length_a   1.000
_cell.length_b   1.000
_cell.length_c   1.000
_cell.angle_alpha   90.00
_cell.angle_beta   90.00
_cell.angle_gamma   90.00
#
_symmetry.space_group_name_H-M   'P 1'
#
loop_
_entity.id
_entity.type
_entity.pdbx_description
1 polymer ?
#
loop_
_entity_poly.entity_id
_entity_poly.type
_entity_poly.pdbx_seq_one_letter_code
_entity_poly.pdbx_strand_id
1 'polypeptide(L)'
;MRERLLTGGAEALADYEVLEYLLYAAMRQGDTKPAAKALLNRFGTLSAVLNADPAALQQVDGIGETSAAALKSVAGAATATATMLTAAPNLAKFM
;
A
#
# COMPACT_ATOMS: atom_id res chain seq x y z
N MET A 1 8.67 9.71 10.20
CA MET A 1 8.10 8.51 9.55
C MET A 1 9.16 7.53 9.11
N ARG A 2 10.13 7.92 8.25
CA ARG A 2 11.19 7.00 7.78
C ARG A 2 11.90 6.24 8.89
N GLU A 3 12.39 6.92 9.92
CA GLU A 3 13.10 6.27 11.03
C GLU A 3 12.22 5.24 11.75
N ARG A 4 11.00 5.64 12.15
CA ARG A 4 9.99 4.74 12.75
C ARG A 4 9.72 3.51 11.87
N LEU A 5 9.58 3.69 10.56
CA LEU A 5 9.35 2.61 9.61
C LEU A 5 10.55 1.65 9.52
N LEU A 6 11.78 2.19 9.54
CA LEU A 6 12.99 1.37 9.44
C LEU A 6 13.31 0.61 10.73
N THR A 7 12.94 1.16 11.90
CA THR A 7 13.24 0.53 13.20
C THR A 7 12.12 -0.34 13.72
N GLY A 8 10.86 0.04 13.50
CA GLY A 8 9.68 -0.66 14.01
C GLY A 8 8.80 -1.29 12.93
N GLY A 9 9.21 -1.24 11.65
CA GLY A 9 8.46 -1.82 10.54
C GLY A 9 7.14 -1.10 10.26
N ALA A 10 6.26 -1.76 9.50
CA ALA A 10 4.96 -1.20 9.11
C ALA A 10 4.02 -0.97 10.31
N GLU A 11 4.12 -1.81 11.34
CA GLU A 11 3.31 -1.73 12.56
C GLU A 11 3.62 -0.48 13.41
N ALA A 12 4.77 0.14 13.20
CA ALA A 12 5.14 1.38 13.86
C ALA A 12 4.46 2.62 13.28
N LEU A 13 3.68 2.48 12.19
CA LEU A 13 2.92 3.54 11.54
C LEU A 13 1.42 3.21 11.56
N ALA A 14 0.58 4.23 11.71
CA ALA A 14 -0.84 4.07 11.44
C ALA A 14 -1.09 3.88 9.92
N ASP A 15 -2.18 3.23 9.54
CA ASP A 15 -2.54 2.98 8.13
C ASP A 15 -2.46 4.23 7.25
N TYR A 16 -2.92 5.39 7.75
CA TYR A 16 -2.87 6.64 6.99
C TYR A 16 -1.43 7.15 6.84
N GLU A 17 -0.55 6.91 7.83
CA GLU A 17 0.87 7.29 7.75
C GLU A 17 1.61 6.40 6.74
N VAL A 18 1.23 5.13 6.63
CA VAL A 18 1.74 4.23 5.58
C VAL A 18 1.35 4.75 4.19
N LEU A 19 0.07 5.08 3.98
CA LEU A 19 -0.40 5.65 2.71
C LEU A 19 0.26 7.00 2.41
N GLU A 20 0.36 7.88 3.41
CA GLU A 20 1.02 9.18 3.29
C GLU A 20 2.47 9.03 2.82
N TYR A 21 3.21 8.05 3.38
CA TYR A 21 4.58 7.75 3.00
C TYR A 21 4.70 7.20 1.56
N LEU A 22 3.81 6.27 1.18
CA LEU A 22 3.78 5.72 -0.18
C LEU A 22 3.44 6.78 -1.23
N LEU A 23 2.44 7.62 -0.95
CA LEU A 23 2.04 8.72 -1.83
C LEU A 23 3.14 9.77 -1.93
N TYR A 24 3.82 10.08 -0.83
CA TYR A 24 4.96 11.01 -0.84
C TYR A 24 6.09 10.52 -1.74
N ALA A 25 6.32 9.21 -1.80
CA ALA A 25 7.32 8.63 -2.70
C ALA A 25 6.90 8.68 -4.19
N ALA A 26 5.60 8.71 -4.49
CA ALA A 26 5.06 8.71 -5.85
C ALA A 26 4.76 10.12 -6.41
N MET A 27 4.44 11.08 -5.54
CA MET A 27 4.00 12.42 -5.93
C MET A 27 5.18 13.39 -6.03
N ARG A 28 5.23 14.17 -7.12
CA ARG A 28 6.30 15.16 -7.34
C ARG A 28 6.20 16.38 -6.40
N GLN A 29 4.99 16.75 -6.01
CA GLN A 29 4.69 17.93 -5.19
C GLN A 29 3.28 17.83 -4.57
N GLY A 30 3.09 18.49 -3.43
CA GLY A 30 1.79 18.57 -2.72
C GLY A 30 1.80 17.93 -1.33
N ASP A 31 0.74 18.15 -0.57
CA ASP A 31 0.51 17.51 0.74
C ASP A 31 -0.17 16.14 0.51
N THR A 32 0.47 15.07 0.96
CA THR A 32 0.00 13.69 0.76
C THR A 32 -0.89 13.19 1.90
N LYS A 33 -0.95 13.91 3.02
CA LYS A 33 -1.73 13.54 4.18
C LYS A 33 -3.24 13.63 3.95
N PRO A 34 -3.80 14.70 3.33
CA PRO A 34 -5.22 14.76 3.01
C PRO A 34 -5.65 13.63 2.07
N ALA A 35 -4.84 13.33 1.06
CA ALA A 35 -5.11 12.26 0.09
C ALA A 35 -5.10 10.87 0.77
N ALA A 36 -4.11 10.60 1.63
CA ALA A 36 -4.05 9.36 2.41
C ALA A 36 -5.29 9.16 3.29
N LYS A 37 -5.73 10.21 4.00
CA LYS A 37 -6.95 10.17 4.80
C LYS A 37 -8.21 10.01 3.96
N ALA A 38 -8.29 10.69 2.81
CA ALA A 38 -9.43 10.58 1.91
C ALA A 38 -9.58 9.16 1.34
N LEU A 39 -8.47 8.50 1.00
CA LEU A 39 -8.45 7.10 0.60
C LEU A 39 -9.02 6.20 1.72
N LEU A 40 -8.56 6.35 2.96
CA LEU A 40 -9.08 5.53 4.06
C LEU A 40 -10.53 5.83 4.39
N ASN A 41 -10.95 7.10 4.33
CA ASN A 41 -12.35 7.46 4.54
C ASN A 41 -13.26 6.83 3.47
N ARG A 42 -12.78 6.71 2.23
CA ARG A 42 -13.54 6.14 1.12
C ARG A 42 -13.57 4.61 1.11
N PHE A 43 -12.42 3.97 1.36
CA PHE A 43 -12.25 2.52 1.20
C PHE A 43 -12.25 1.76 2.54
N GLY A 44 -12.13 2.46 3.67
CA GLY A 44 -12.24 1.92 5.03
C GLY A 44 -10.92 1.43 5.63
N THR A 45 -10.15 0.62 4.90
CA THR A 45 -8.92 0.01 5.43
C THR A 45 -7.75 0.13 4.46
N LEU A 46 -6.51 0.02 4.96
CA LEU A 46 -5.32 -0.02 4.10
C LEU A 46 -5.41 -1.11 3.03
N SER A 47 -5.86 -2.32 3.41
CA SER A 47 -6.03 -3.43 2.47
C SER A 47 -7.07 -3.10 1.39
N ALA A 48 -8.18 -2.47 1.75
CA ALA A 48 -9.20 -2.07 0.79
C ALA A 48 -8.67 -1.00 -0.20
N VAL A 49 -7.84 -0.07 0.26
CA VAL A 49 -7.18 0.92 -0.62
C VAL A 49 -6.24 0.23 -1.61
N LEU A 50 -5.36 -0.66 -1.14
CA LEU A 50 -4.38 -1.35 -2.00
C LEU A 50 -5.04 -2.26 -3.04
N ASN A 51 -6.20 -2.84 -2.71
CA ASN A 51 -6.95 -3.72 -3.60
C ASN A 51 -7.97 -3.00 -4.49
N ALA A 52 -8.28 -1.73 -4.22
CA ALA A 52 -9.25 -0.95 -5.01
C ALA A 52 -8.89 -0.88 -6.50
N ASP A 53 -9.91 -0.71 -7.34
CA ASP A 53 -9.75 -0.48 -8.76
C ASP A 53 -8.99 0.84 -9.02
N PRO A 54 -8.03 0.88 -9.97
CA PRO A 54 -7.25 2.10 -10.25
C PRO A 54 -8.10 3.31 -10.64
N ALA A 55 -9.21 3.12 -11.36
CA ALA A 55 -10.11 4.22 -11.72
C ALA A 55 -10.89 4.73 -10.50
N ALA A 56 -11.24 3.86 -9.55
CA ALA A 56 -11.86 4.26 -8.30
C ALA A 56 -10.90 5.05 -7.40
N LEU A 57 -9.61 4.67 -7.37
CA LEU A 57 -8.56 5.41 -6.65
C LEU A 57 -8.40 6.84 -7.19
N GLN A 58 -8.41 6.98 -8.52
CA GLN A 58 -8.25 8.27 -9.20
C GLN A 58 -9.45 9.23 -9.04
N GLN A 59 -10.57 8.74 -8.50
CA GLN A 59 -11.69 9.60 -8.10
C GLN A 59 -11.47 10.29 -6.74
N VAL A 60 -10.32 10.05 -6.08
CA VAL A 60 -9.94 10.76 -4.86
C VAL A 60 -9.03 11.93 -5.23
N ASP A 61 -9.36 13.12 -4.74
CA ASP A 61 -8.60 14.33 -5.02
C ASP A 61 -7.11 14.16 -4.65
N GLY A 62 -6.24 14.55 -5.58
CA GLY A 62 -4.79 14.40 -5.44
C GLY A 62 -4.24 13.03 -5.85
N ILE A 63 -5.10 12.07 -6.23
CA ILE A 63 -4.67 10.76 -6.73
C ILE A 63 -4.71 10.74 -8.26
N GLY A 64 -3.53 10.89 -8.86
CA GLY A 64 -3.35 10.67 -10.30
C GLY A 64 -2.93 9.25 -10.63
N GLU A 65 -2.76 8.97 -11.93
CA GLU A 65 -2.34 7.67 -12.45
C GLU A 65 -1.05 7.15 -11.80
N THR A 66 -0.03 8.00 -11.63
CA THR A 66 1.25 7.63 -10.98
C THR A 66 1.05 7.16 -9.55
N SER A 67 0.23 7.87 -8.76
CA SER A 67 -0.06 7.50 -7.38
C SER A 67 -0.84 6.19 -7.31
N ALA A 68 -1.82 6.00 -8.20
CA ALA A 68 -2.57 4.75 -8.29
C ALA A 68 -1.64 3.57 -8.67
N ALA A 69 -0.78 3.74 -9.67
CA ALA A 69 0.19 2.72 -10.08
C ALA A 69 1.17 2.35 -8.95
N ALA A 70 1.64 3.34 -8.18
CA ALA A 70 2.50 3.10 -7.04
C ALA A 70 1.80 2.28 -5.93
N LEU A 71 0.53 2.57 -5.63
CA LEU A 71 -0.23 1.78 -4.66
C LEU A 71 -0.44 0.33 -5.15
N LYS A 72 -0.74 0.16 -6.45
CA LYS A 72 -0.94 -1.18 -7.04
C LYS A 72 0.36 -1.98 -7.13
N SER A 73 1.52 -1.34 -7.30
CA SER A 73 2.81 -2.04 -7.31
C SER A 73 3.12 -2.65 -5.95
N VAL A 74 2.84 -1.92 -4.86
CA VAL A 74 2.98 -2.43 -3.48
C VAL A 74 2.01 -3.59 -3.23
N ALA A 75 0.76 -3.48 -3.68
CA ALA A 75 -0.22 -4.55 -3.57
C ALA A 75 0.22 -5.82 -4.32
N GLY A 76 0.76 -5.66 -5.53
CA GLY A 76 1.31 -6.75 -6.34
C GLY A 76 2.49 -7.44 -5.66
N ALA A 77 3.42 -6.65 -5.10
CA ALA A 77 4.56 -7.18 -4.36
C ALA A 77 4.13 -7.99 -3.12
N ALA A 78 3.18 -7.47 -2.33
CA ALA A 78 2.65 -8.17 -1.16
C ALA A 78 1.93 -9.48 -1.52
N THR A 79 1.18 -9.49 -2.62
CA THR A 79 0.47 -10.69 -3.09
C THR A 79 1.44 -11.76 -3.60
N ALA A 80 2.48 -11.34 -4.34
CA ALA A 80 3.49 -12.25 -4.87
C ALA A 80 4.26 -12.96 -3.74
N THR A 81 4.67 -12.24 -2.70
CA THR A 81 5.40 -12.83 -1.56
C THR A 81 4.52 -13.76 -0.73
N ALA A 82 3.25 -13.41 -0.51
CA ALA A 82 2.30 -14.28 0.19
C ALA A 82 2.07 -15.61 -0.54
N THR A 83 1.99 -15.57 -1.88
CA THR A 83 1.85 -16.77 -2.72
C THR A 83 3.09 -17.66 -2.62
N MET A 84 4.29 -17.08 -2.58
CA MET A 84 5.53 -17.85 -2.40
C MET A 84 5.60 -18.56 -1.04
N LEU A 85 5.12 -17.92 0.03
CA LEU A 85 5.07 -18.52 1.37
C LEU A 85 4.06 -19.68 1.44
N THR A 86 2.93 -19.58 0.72
CA THR A 86 1.89 -20.61 0.66
C THR A 86 2.15 -21.70 -0.38
N ALA A 87 3.05 -21.47 -1.35
CA ALA A 87 3.54 -22.49 -2.30
C ALA A 87 4.66 -23.37 -1.72
N ALA A 88 5.14 -23.08 -0.50
CA ALA A 88 6.12 -23.87 0.23
C ALA A 88 5.59 -25.06 1.10
N PRO A 89 4.47 -25.75 0.84
CA PRO A 89 4.15 -27.00 1.53
C PRO A 89 4.35 -28.19 0.59
N ASN A 90 5.58 -28.66 0.39
CA ASN A 90 5.85 -30.08 0.10
C ASN A 90 7.35 -30.43 0.12
N LEU A 91 7.97 -30.40 1.30
CA LEU A 91 9.19 -31.19 1.54
C LEU A 91 8.88 -32.61 2.08
N ALA A 92 7.61 -32.91 2.38
CA ALA A 92 7.19 -34.21 2.90
C ALA A 92 6.83 -35.25 1.81
N LYS A 93 6.96 -34.91 0.51
CA LYS A 93 6.67 -35.83 -0.61
C LYS A 93 7.92 -36.50 -1.20
N PHE A 94 9.09 -36.32 -0.58
CA PHE A 94 10.37 -36.87 -1.02
C PHE A 94 11.17 -37.57 0.10
N MET A 95 10.50 -38.03 1.17
CA MET A 95 11.08 -38.94 2.17
C MET A 95 10.24 -40.21 2.27
#